data_AF-A0A097ZMY4-F1
#
_entry.id   AF-A0A097ZMY4-F1
#
_cell.length_a   1.000
_cell.length_b   1.000
_cell.length_c   1.000
_cell.angle_alpha   90.00
_cell.angle_beta   90.00
_cell.angle_gamma   90.00
#
_symmetry.space_group_name_H-M   'P 1'
#
loop_
_entity.id
_entity.type
_entity.pdbx_description
1 polymer ?
#
loop_
_entity_poly.entity_id
_entity_poly.type
_entity_poly.pdbx_seq_one_letter_code
_entity_poly.pdbx_strand_id
1 'polypeptide(L)'
;HDSGTYDKNIEEWPQRGGANGSLRYDVELKHAANAGLNNAIKLIQPLKDKYPGISYADLFQLASATAIEEAGGPKIPMKYGRVDVSAPEQCPVEGKLPDAGPPSPAAHLREVFYRMGLDD
;
A
#
# COMPACT_ATOMS: atom_id res chain seq x y z
N HIS A 1 -0.15 -3.00 2.12
CA HIS A 1 -1.21 -3.28 1.14
C HIS A 1 -1.23 -2.19 0.07
N ASP A 2 -1.21 -0.90 0.42
CA ASP A 2 -1.08 0.24 -0.53
C ASP A 2 0.01 0.00 -1.60
N SER A 3 1.26 -0.21 -1.16
CA SER A 3 2.40 -0.46 -2.07
C SER A 3 2.28 -1.74 -2.91
N GLY A 4 1.57 -2.75 -2.42
CA GLY A 4 1.53 -4.09 -3.01
C GLY A 4 0.69 -4.17 -4.29
N THR A 5 -0.04 -3.11 -4.63
CA THR A 5 -0.82 -3.01 -5.86
C THR A 5 0.01 -2.58 -7.07
N TYR A 6 1.31 -2.33 -6.88
CA TYR A 6 2.20 -1.87 -7.94
C TYR A 6 2.32 -2.89 -9.09
N ASP A 7 2.37 -2.37 -10.31
CA ASP A 7 2.65 -3.11 -11.53
C ASP A 7 3.74 -2.40 -12.33
N LYS A 8 4.91 -3.04 -12.45
CA LYS A 8 6.06 -2.50 -13.18
C LYS A 8 5.82 -2.36 -14.68
N ASN A 9 4.82 -3.04 -15.23
CA ASN A 9 4.51 -3.02 -16.66
C ASN A 9 3.57 -1.86 -17.04
N ILE A 10 3.11 -1.06 -16.06
CA ILE A 10 2.32 0.14 -16.27
C ILE A 10 3.19 1.36 -15.96
N GLU A 11 3.34 2.27 -16.92
CA GLU A 11 4.23 3.43 -16.78
C GLU A 11 3.56 4.56 -15.99
N GLU A 12 2.28 4.81 -16.27
CA GLU A 12 1.54 5.98 -15.84
C GLU A 12 1.19 5.94 -14.35
N TRP A 13 1.38 7.09 -13.70
CA TRP A 13 0.83 7.36 -12.38
C TRP A 13 -0.55 8.02 -12.53
N PRO A 14 -1.58 7.59 -11.75
CA PRO A 14 -1.53 6.59 -10.67
C PRO A 14 -1.89 5.15 -11.07
N GLN A 15 -2.16 4.86 -12.35
CA GLN A 15 -2.70 3.59 -12.85
C GLN A 15 -1.82 2.37 -12.49
N ARG A 16 -0.51 2.58 -12.42
CA ARG A 16 0.44 1.54 -11.98
C ARG A 16 0.27 1.10 -10.53
N GLY A 17 -0.55 1.77 -9.73
CA GLY A 17 -0.75 1.49 -8.31
C GLY A 17 0.48 1.84 -7.46
N GLY A 18 0.62 1.15 -6.34
CA GLY A 18 1.74 1.33 -5.41
C GLY A 18 1.46 2.35 -4.32
N ALA A 19 2.53 2.86 -3.70
CA ALA A 19 2.47 3.73 -2.52
C ALA A 19 2.00 5.15 -2.85
N ASN A 20 0.71 5.31 -3.15
CA ASN A 20 0.09 6.56 -3.61
C ASN A 20 -1.12 6.97 -2.75
N GLY A 21 -1.35 6.26 -1.63
CA GLY A 21 -2.37 6.60 -0.65
C GLY A 21 -3.80 6.27 -1.09
N SER A 22 -4.00 5.54 -2.20
CA SER A 22 -5.33 5.15 -2.69
C SER A 22 -6.06 4.24 -1.70
N LEU A 23 -5.32 3.46 -0.91
CA LEU A 23 -5.87 2.56 0.11
C LEU A 23 -6.75 3.27 1.17
N ARG A 24 -6.74 4.60 1.27
CA ARG A 24 -7.67 5.33 2.15
C ARG A 24 -9.12 5.31 1.68
N TYR A 25 -9.35 5.07 0.39
CA TYR A 25 -10.69 5.13 -0.19
C TYR A 25 -11.45 3.84 0.06
N ASP A 26 -12.75 3.99 0.32
CA ASP A 26 -13.65 2.87 0.63
C ASP A 26 -13.70 1.81 -0.48
N VAL A 27 -13.57 2.21 -1.75
CA VAL A 27 -13.52 1.28 -2.89
C VAL A 27 -12.37 0.28 -2.78
N GLU A 28 -11.17 0.72 -2.40
CA GLU A 28 -10.01 -0.16 -2.23
C GLU A 28 -10.02 -0.87 -0.88
N LEU A 29 -10.49 -0.21 0.19
CA LEU A 29 -10.64 -0.83 1.52
C LEU A 29 -11.60 -2.02 1.52
N LYS A 30 -12.57 -2.03 0.59
CA LYS A 30 -13.54 -3.11 0.42
C LYS A 30 -13.00 -4.33 -0.34
N HIS A 31 -11.81 -4.26 -0.93
CA HIS A 31 -11.17 -5.44 -1.50
C HIS A 31 -10.99 -6.51 -0.41
N ALA A 32 -11.18 -7.78 -0.76
CA ALA A 32 -11.14 -8.91 0.16
C ALA A 32 -9.82 -8.97 0.95
N ALA A 33 -8.69 -8.74 0.27
CA ALA A 33 -7.37 -8.71 0.89
C ALA A 33 -7.19 -7.55 1.90
N ASN A 34 -8.02 -6.50 1.84
CA ASN A 34 -7.92 -5.32 2.70
C ASN A 34 -8.89 -5.37 3.90
N ALA A 35 -9.57 -6.50 4.11
CA ALA A 35 -10.50 -6.68 5.22
C ALA A 35 -9.86 -6.29 6.57
N GLY A 36 -10.49 -5.33 7.26
CA GLY A 36 -10.06 -4.81 8.56
C GLY A 36 -9.14 -3.59 8.53
N LEU A 37 -8.55 -3.22 7.39
CA LEU A 37 -7.61 -2.09 7.31
C LEU A 37 -8.25 -0.72 7.54
N ASN A 38 -9.57 -0.59 7.45
CA ASN A 38 -10.29 0.60 7.90
C ASN A 38 -9.98 0.97 9.36
N ASN A 39 -9.69 -0.01 10.22
CA ASN A 39 -9.27 0.27 11.59
C ASN A 39 -7.92 0.98 11.64
N ALA A 40 -6.97 0.60 10.78
CA ALA A 40 -5.69 1.29 10.67
C ALA A 40 -5.87 2.73 10.16
N ILE A 41 -6.74 2.95 9.15
CA ILE A 41 -7.07 4.30 8.66
C ILE A 41 -7.63 5.19 9.78
N LYS A 42 -8.54 4.66 10.60
CA LYS A 42 -9.08 5.40 11.76
C LYS A 42 -8.02 5.78 12.78
N LEU A 43 -7.03 4.91 13.02
CA LEU A 43 -5.95 5.18 13.98
C LEU A 43 -4.97 6.26 13.50
N ILE A 44 -4.72 6.35 12.19
CA ILE A 44 -3.83 7.37 11.63
C ILE A 44 -4.53 8.69 11.31
N GLN A 45 -5.88 8.71 11.22
CA GLN A 45 -6.65 9.91 10.87
C GLN A 45 -6.32 11.12 11.78
N PRO A 46 -6.24 10.98 13.12
CA PRO A 46 -5.88 12.11 13.98
C PRO A 46 -4.49 12.68 13.69
N LEU A 47 -3.54 11.85 13.24
CA LEU A 47 -2.21 12.31 12.82
C LEU A 47 -2.29 13.06 11.49
N LYS A 48 -3.06 12.56 10.53
CA LYS A 48 -3.30 13.25 9.26
C LYS A 48 -3.94 14.63 9.49
N ASP A 49 -4.92 14.71 10.36
CA ASP A 49 -5.64 15.96 10.68
C ASP A 49 -4.72 16.98 11.36
N LYS A 50 -3.84 16.49 12.24
CA LYS A 50 -2.82 17.33 12.92
C LYS A 50 -1.74 17.83 11.97
N TYR A 51 -1.39 17.05 10.95
CA TYR A 51 -0.32 17.35 10.00
C TYR A 51 -0.86 17.37 8.56
N PRO A 52 -1.68 18.35 8.18
CA PRO A 52 -2.37 18.34 6.88
C PRO A 52 -1.42 18.32 5.67
N GLY A 53 -0.17 18.80 5.83
CA GLY A 53 0.85 18.78 4.79
C GLY A 53 1.50 17.42 4.50
N ILE A 54 1.31 16.40 5.36
CA ILE A 54 1.75 15.04 5.03
C ILE A 54 0.70 14.36 4.16
N SER A 55 1.13 13.69 3.09
CA SER A 55 0.24 12.85 2.28
C SER A 55 -0.16 11.59 3.06
N TYR A 56 -1.32 11.01 2.76
CA TYR A 56 -1.66 9.67 3.25
C TYR A 56 -0.62 8.63 2.77
N ALA A 57 -0.16 8.76 1.52
CA ALA A 57 0.87 7.93 0.92
C ALA A 57 2.15 7.90 1.78
N ASP A 58 2.64 9.05 2.25
CA ASP A 58 3.78 9.06 3.18
C ASP A 58 3.42 8.61 4.58
N LEU A 59 2.25 9.00 5.09
CA LEU A 59 1.82 8.64 6.44
C LEU A 59 1.71 7.12 6.62
N PHE A 60 1.20 6.39 5.62
CA PHE A 60 1.13 4.92 5.66
C PHE A 60 2.53 4.30 5.76
N GLN A 61 3.47 4.79 4.96
CA GLN A 61 4.82 4.25 4.90
C GLN A 61 5.65 4.65 6.13
N LEU A 62 5.44 5.86 6.64
CA LEU A 62 6.00 6.31 7.91
C LEU A 62 5.51 5.43 9.06
N ALA A 63 4.20 5.22 9.18
CA ALA A 63 3.62 4.37 10.21
C ALA A 63 4.17 2.94 10.14
N SER A 64 4.29 2.36 8.94
CA SER A 64 4.87 1.05 8.71
C SER A 64 6.34 0.98 9.16
N ALA A 65 7.19 1.90 8.68
CA ALA A 65 8.61 1.87 9.00
C ALA A 65 8.90 2.13 10.49
N THR A 66 8.17 3.08 11.10
CA THR A 66 8.25 3.34 12.53
C THR A 66 7.78 2.14 13.34
N ALA A 67 6.69 1.46 12.95
CA ALA A 67 6.25 0.26 13.65
C ALA A 67 7.30 -0.86 13.63
N ILE A 68 8.04 -1.03 12.53
CA ILE A 68 9.15 -1.98 12.45
C ILE A 68 10.29 -1.60 13.41
N GLU A 69 10.72 -0.34 13.41
CA GLU A 69 11.81 0.14 14.28
C GLU A 69 11.42 0.03 15.77
N GLU A 70 10.20 0.45 16.14
CA GLU A 70 9.67 0.35 17.51
C GLU A 70 9.48 -1.09 17.98
N ALA A 71 9.23 -2.03 17.06
CA ALA A 71 9.19 -3.46 17.36
C ALA A 71 10.59 -4.09 17.55
N GLY A 72 11.67 -3.28 17.53
CA GLY A 72 13.06 -3.74 17.63
C GLY A 72 13.67 -4.19 16.31
N GLY A 73 13.02 -3.91 15.18
CA GLY A 73 13.53 -4.14 13.85
C GLY A 73 14.63 -3.16 13.44
N PRO A 74 15.22 -3.34 12.24
CA PRO A 74 16.24 -2.43 11.74
C PRO A 74 15.64 -1.08 11.37
N LYS A 75 16.45 -0.04 11.46
CA LYS A 75 16.12 1.26 10.88
C LYS A 75 16.06 1.17 9.36
N ILE A 76 14.87 1.36 8.78
CA ILE A 76 14.67 1.33 7.33
C ILE A 76 15.11 2.69 6.75
N PRO A 77 15.95 2.73 5.68
CA PRO A 77 16.40 3.97 5.05
C PRO A 77 15.27 4.61 4.22
N MET A 78 14.29 5.18 4.91
CA MET A 78 13.10 5.76 4.31
C MET A 78 13.37 7.11 3.64
N LYS A 79 12.67 7.33 2.53
CA LYS A 79 12.49 8.64 1.90
C LYS A 79 11.00 8.97 1.81
N TYR A 80 10.70 10.26 1.82
CA TYR A 80 9.35 10.82 1.80
C TYR A 80 9.21 11.84 0.67
N GLY A 81 8.01 12.38 0.48
CA GLY A 81 7.60 13.20 -0.65
C GLY A 81 6.64 12.49 -1.61
N ARG A 82 5.96 11.43 -1.16
CA ARG A 82 4.95 10.73 -1.98
C ARG A 82 3.73 11.62 -2.15
N VAL A 83 3.12 11.52 -3.33
CA VAL A 83 1.91 12.28 -3.69
C VAL A 83 0.69 11.38 -3.53
N ASP A 84 -0.35 11.92 -2.89
CA ASP A 84 -1.65 11.26 -2.83
C ASP A 84 -2.32 11.27 -4.20
N VAL A 85 -2.97 10.17 -4.56
CA VAL A 85 -4.05 10.23 -5.56
C VAL A 85 -5.14 11.19 -5.10
N SER A 86 -5.88 11.81 -6.01
CA SER A 86 -6.89 12.83 -5.68
C SER A 86 -8.32 12.30 -5.58
N ALA A 87 -8.62 11.13 -6.16
CA ALA A 87 -9.99 10.64 -6.31
C ALA A 87 -10.06 9.10 -6.21
N PRO A 88 -11.19 8.52 -5.76
CA PRO A 88 -11.36 7.07 -5.62
C PRO A 88 -11.29 6.33 -6.97
N GLU A 89 -11.60 6.96 -8.09
CA GLU A 89 -11.50 6.38 -9.43
C GLU A 89 -10.05 6.07 -9.84
N GLN A 90 -9.08 6.60 -9.09
CA GLN A 90 -7.66 6.35 -9.29
C GLN A 90 -7.15 5.14 -8.47
N CYS A 91 -8.03 4.47 -7.71
CA CYS A 91 -7.68 3.23 -7.02
C CYS A 91 -7.41 2.11 -8.05
N PRO A 92 -6.45 1.22 -7.78
CA PRO A 92 -6.24 0.03 -8.59
C PRO A 92 -7.44 -0.90 -8.50
N VAL A 93 -7.64 -1.72 -9.53
CA VAL A 93 -8.62 -2.82 -9.48
C VAL A 93 -8.21 -3.86 -8.42
N GLU A 94 -9.19 -4.57 -7.88
CA GLU A 94 -8.98 -5.69 -6.98
C GLU A 94 -8.18 -6.83 -7.64
N GLY A 95 -7.52 -7.68 -6.83
CA GLY A 95 -6.81 -8.87 -7.29
C GLY A 95 -5.30 -8.68 -7.48
N LYS A 96 -4.76 -7.48 -7.19
CA LYS A 96 -3.31 -7.25 -7.26
C LYS A 96 -2.55 -7.77 -6.03
N LEU A 97 -3.22 -8.02 -4.89
CA LEU A 97 -2.59 -8.54 -3.67
C LEU A 97 -2.59 -10.07 -3.65
N PRO A 98 -1.62 -10.72 -2.98
CA PRO A 98 -1.53 -12.18 -2.99
C PRO A 98 -2.57 -12.85 -2.08
N ASP A 99 -3.20 -13.90 -2.59
CA ASP A 99 -3.88 -14.91 -1.79
C ASP A 99 -2.94 -15.79 -0.94
N ALA A 100 -3.41 -16.16 0.25
CA ALA A 100 -2.66 -17.03 1.16
C ALA A 100 -2.82 -18.53 0.87
N GLY A 101 -3.89 -18.94 0.16
CA GLY A 101 -4.21 -20.35 -0.13
C GLY A 101 -4.38 -20.68 -1.62
N PRO A 102 -3.53 -20.21 -2.54
CA PRO A 102 -3.63 -20.56 -3.95
C PRO A 102 -3.24 -22.05 -4.17
N PRO A 103 -3.70 -22.68 -5.25
CA PRO A 103 -3.37 -24.08 -5.56
C PRO A 103 -1.86 -24.31 -5.79
N SER A 104 -1.12 -23.29 -6.20
CA SER A 104 0.34 -23.33 -6.35
C SER A 104 1.00 -22.13 -5.65
N PRO A 105 1.31 -22.22 -4.34
CA PRO A 105 1.79 -21.07 -3.55
C PRO A 105 3.05 -20.41 -4.08
N ALA A 106 4.07 -21.19 -4.44
CA ALA A 106 5.33 -20.63 -4.93
C ALA A 106 5.18 -19.92 -6.29
N ALA A 107 4.35 -20.47 -7.19
CA ALA A 107 4.08 -19.84 -8.48
C ALA A 107 3.30 -18.53 -8.31
N HIS A 108 2.30 -18.53 -7.45
CA HIS A 108 1.48 -17.36 -7.13
C HIS A 108 2.31 -16.22 -6.52
N LEU A 109 3.20 -16.54 -5.58
CA LEU A 109 4.11 -15.53 -5.02
C LEU A 109 5.00 -14.93 -6.12
N ARG A 110 5.60 -15.75 -6.98
CA ARG A 110 6.41 -15.22 -8.10
C ARG A 110 5.59 -14.34 -9.04
N GLU A 111 4.39 -14.77 -9.42
CA GLU A 111 3.50 -13.97 -10.27
C GLU A 111 3.24 -12.58 -9.66
N VAL A 112 2.83 -12.54 -8.39
CA VAL A 112 2.46 -11.30 -7.71
C VAL A 112 3.67 -10.39 -7.47
N PHE A 113 4.78 -10.93 -6.97
CA PHE A 113 5.96 -10.14 -6.60
C PHE A 113 6.81 -9.76 -7.81
N TYR A 114 6.90 -10.60 -8.84
CA TYR A 114 7.62 -10.26 -10.07
C TYR A 114 6.90 -9.18 -10.87
N ARG A 115 5.56 -9.11 -10.79
CA ARG A 115 4.77 -7.98 -11.31
C ARG A 115 5.15 -6.67 -10.61
N MET A 116 5.47 -6.70 -9.31
CA MET A 116 5.98 -5.53 -8.59
C MET A 116 7.44 -5.20 -8.93
N GLY A 117 8.15 -6.09 -9.63
CA GLY A 117 9.58 -5.94 -9.93
C GLY A 117 10.50 -6.37 -8.79
N LEU A 118 9.99 -7.22 -7.88
CA LEU A 118 10.76 -7.84 -6.82
C LEU A 118 11.25 -9.23 -7.27
N ASP A 119 12.34 -9.72 -6.68
CA ASP A 119 12.98 -11.01 -6.97
C ASP A 119 12.88 -12.01 -5.79
N ASP A 120 13.45 -13.21 -5.99
CA ASP A 120 13.51 -14.31 -5.00
C ASP A 120 14.60 -14.07 -3.93
#